data_AF-A0A7W3SUU5-F1
#
_entry.id   AF-A0A7W3SUU5-F1
#
_cell.length_a   1.000
_cell.length_b   1.000
_cell.length_c   1.000
_cell.angle_alpha   90.00
_cell.angle_beta   90.00
_cell.angle_gamma   90.00
#
_symmetry.space_group_name_H-M   'P 1'
#
loop_
_entity.id
_entity.type
_entity.pdbx_description
1 polymer ?
#
loop_
_entity_poly.entity_id
_entity_poly.type
_entity_poly.pdbx_seq_one_letter_code
_entity_poly.pdbx_strand_id
1 'polypeptide(L)' 'MSCLDFNNYRGLRETRIFRGVSIEEMSKLADITIEDIIHYESNPENIPLNIAKKISKALRVSIDHIDFVNVG' A
#
# COMPACT_ATOMS: atom_id res chain seq x y z
N MET A 1 4.78 12.84 22.67
CA MET A 1 4.65 11.83 21.60
C MET A 1 5.36 12.39 20.38
N SER A 2 6.60 11.97 20.10
CA SER A 2 7.38 12.57 19.01
C SER A 2 6.79 12.16 17.67
N CYS A 3 6.24 13.12 16.95
CA CYS A 3 5.95 13.04 15.53
C CYS A 3 7.27 12.96 14.75
N LEU A 4 7.90 11.79 14.79
CA LEU A 4 8.90 11.30 13.85
C LEU A 4 8.10 10.32 12.96
N ASP A 5 8.00 10.45 11.64
CA ASP A 5 9.05 10.75 10.68
C ASP A 5 8.51 11.53 9.47
N PHE A 6 9.11 12.68 9.20
CA PHE A 6 9.15 13.25 7.85
C PHE A 6 10.09 12.36 7.02
N ASN A 7 9.60 11.77 5.91
CA ASN A 7 10.34 11.00 4.89
C ASN A 7 10.56 9.47 5.08
N ASN A 8 9.80 8.78 5.94
CA ASN A 8 9.84 7.30 5.91
C ASN A 8 8.84 6.77 4.86
N TYR A 9 9.34 6.44 3.67
CA TYR A 9 8.61 5.57 2.74
C TYR A 9 8.24 4.30 3.50
N ARG A 10 6.95 3.96 3.50
CA ARG A 10 6.44 2.74 4.14
C ARG A 10 6.04 1.78 3.04
N GLY A 11 6.35 0.51 3.23
CA GLY A 11 5.84 -0.56 2.37
C GLY A 11 4.31 -0.53 2.32
N LEU A 12 3.77 -1.19 1.30
CA LEU A 12 2.32 -1.21 1.06
C LEU A 12 1.54 -1.67 2.29
N ARG A 13 2.00 -2.74 2.95
CA ARG A 13 1.37 -3.33 4.13
C ARG A 13 1.35 -2.37 5.32
N GLU A 14 2.50 -1.77 5.63
CA GLU A 14 2.66 -0.82 6.73
C GLU A 14 1.79 0.41 6.51
N THR A 15 1.74 0.89 5.27
CA THR A 15 0.87 2.02 4.90
C THR A 15 -0.59 1.66 5.13
N ARG A 16 -1.04 0.48 4.69
CA ARG A 16 -2.43 0.05 4.92
C ARG A 16 -2.77 -0.02 6.41
N ILE A 17 -1.93 -0.66 7.22
CA ILE A 17 -2.15 -0.80 8.66
C ILE A 17 -2.16 0.58 9.34
N PHE A 18 -1.24 1.46 8.97
CA PHE A 18 -1.17 2.83 9.50
C PHE A 18 -2.42 3.65 9.17
N ARG A 19 -3.04 3.40 8.01
CA ARG A 19 -4.31 4.04 7.61
C ARG A 19 -5.54 3.39 8.23
N GLY A 20 -5.37 2.31 9.00
CA GLY A 20 -6.46 1.59 9.65
C GLY A 20 -7.37 0.84 8.68
N VAL A 21 -6.89 0.54 7.48
CA VAL A 21 -7.69 -0.11 6.43
C VAL A 21 -7.51 -1.62 6.50
N SER A 22 -8.61 -2.38 6.53
CA SER A 22 -8.53 -3.85 6.48
C SER A 22 -8.19 -4.34 5.07
N ILE A 23 -7.78 -5.61 4.91
CA ILE A 23 -7.52 -6.17 3.57
C ILE A 23 -8.82 -6.24 2.76
N GLU A 24 -9.92 -6.62 3.40
CA GLU A 24 -11.25 -6.70 2.81
C GLU A 24 -11.76 -5.32 2.39
N GLU A 25 -11.49 -4.30 3.19
CA GLU A 25 -11.85 -2.91 2.88
C GLU A 25 -11.02 -2.39 1.71
N MET A 26 -9.70 -2.64 1.70
CA MET A 26 -8.86 -2.29 0.56
C MET A 26 -9.31 -3.00 -0.73
N SER A 27 -9.65 -4.29 -0.64
CA SER A 27 -10.17 -5.07 -1.78
C SER A 27 -11.38 -4.40 -2.42
N LYS A 28 -12.35 -3.97 -1.60
CA LYS A 28 -13.55 -3.27 -2.07
C LYS A 28 -13.22 -1.89 -2.64
N LEU A 29 -12.35 -1.12 -1.98
CA LEU A 29 -12.00 0.25 -2.39
C LEU A 29 -11.17 0.31 -3.67
N ALA A 30 -10.25 -0.64 -3.83
CA ALA A 30 -9.33 -0.71 -4.96
C ALA A 30 -9.90 -1.54 -6.13
N ASP A 31 -10.97 -2.31 -5.90
CA ASP A 31 -11.53 -3.27 -6.85
C ASP A 31 -10.45 -4.26 -7.32
N ILE A 32 -9.91 -4.98 -6.33
CA ILE A 32 -8.82 -5.95 -6.44
C ILE A 32 -9.13 -7.13 -5.50
N THR A 33 -8.73 -8.34 -5.85
CA THR A 33 -8.91 -9.52 -4.98
C THR A 33 -8.08 -9.41 -3.69
N ILE A 34 -8.51 -10.12 -2.65
CA ILE A 34 -7.76 -10.20 -1.39
C ILE A 34 -6.41 -10.88 -1.62
N GLU A 35 -6.40 -11.91 -2.47
CA GLU A 35 -5.22 -12.69 -2.85
C GLU A 35 -4.17 -11.82 -3.54
N ASP A 36 -4.60 -10.97 -4.48
CA ASP A 36 -3.70 -10.02 -5.16
C ASP A 36 -3.13 -9.00 -4.18
N ILE A 37 -3.94 -8.48 -3.24
CA ILE A 37 -3.45 -7.55 -2.21
C ILE A 37 -2.37 -8.21 -1.36
N ILE A 38 -2.62 -9.43 -0.87
CA ILE A 38 -1.64 -10.19 -0.07
C ILE A 38 -0.36 -10.45 -0.88
N HIS A 39 -0.52 -10.80 -2.16
CA HIS A 39 0.60 -11.01 -3.07
C HIS A 39 1.46 -9.75 -3.20
N TYR A 40 0.85 -8.58 -3.44
CA TYR A 40 1.55 -7.30 -3.58
C TYR A 40 2.10 -6.76 -2.26
N GLU A 41 1.47 -7.06 -1.13
CA GLU A 41 2.05 -6.75 0.19
C GLU A 41 3.33 -7.53 0.47
N SER A 42 3.45 -8.72 -0.11
CA SER A 42 4.61 -9.61 0.07
C SER A 42 5.66 -9.43 -1.03
N ASN A 43 5.25 -8.97 -2.22
CA ASN A 43 6.07 -8.79 -3.41
C ASN A 43 5.75 -7.44 -4.07
N PRO A 44 6.04 -6.31 -3.38
CA PRO A 44 5.66 -4.98 -3.85
C PRO A 44 6.25 -4.63 -5.22
N GLU A 45 7.41 -5.18 -5.57
CA GLU A 45 8.09 -4.98 -6.86
C GLU A 45 7.33 -5.56 -8.06
N ASN A 46 6.43 -6.52 -7.83
CA ASN A 46 5.63 -7.15 -8.88
C ASN A 46 4.33 -6.39 -9.16
N ILE A 47 4.07 -5.28 -8.47
CA ILE A 47 2.82 -4.56 -8.60
C ILE A 47 2.73 -3.81 -9.94
N PRO A 48 1.69 -4.05 -10.74
CA PRO A 48 1.47 -3.26 -11.94
C PRO A 48 1.12 -1.81 -11.59
N LEU A 49 1.60 -0.83 -12.37
CA LEU A 49 1.39 0.60 -12.09
C LEU A 49 -0.10 0.99 -11.98
N ASN A 50 -0.98 0.37 -12.77
CA ASN A 50 -2.44 0.58 -12.69
C ASN A 50 -3.01 0.09 -11.34
N ILE A 51 -2.48 -1.01 -10.81
CA ILE A 51 -2.86 -1.54 -9.50
C ILE A 51 -2.30 -0.65 -8.38
N ALA A 52 -1.04 -0.25 -8.46
CA ALA A 52 -0.45 0.69 -7.50
C ALA A 52 -1.24 2.01 -7.40
N LYS A 53 -1.73 2.54 -8.53
CA LYS A 53 -2.63 3.71 -8.57
C LYS A 53 -3.98 3.46 -7.92
N LYS A 54 -4.59 2.29 -8.14
CA LYS A 54 -5.86 1.92 -7.48
C LYS A 54 -5.68 1.86 -5.97
N ILE A 55 -4.59 1.26 -5.51
CA ILE A 55 -4.30 1.08 -4.09
C ILE A 55 -3.95 2.40 -3.41
N SER A 56 -3.12 3.25 -4.01
CA SER A 56 -2.80 4.57 -3.45
C SER A 56 -4.05 5.43 -3.29
N LYS A 57 -4.96 5.38 -4.27
CA LYS A 57 -6.28 6.02 -4.19
C LYS A 57 -7.14 5.44 -3.06
N ALA A 58 -7.20 4.11 -2.91
CA ALA A 58 -7.93 3.46 -1.83
C ALA A 58 -7.42 3.87 -0.44
N LEU A 59 -6.10 3.99 -0.29
CA LEU A 59 -5.43 4.43 0.93
C LEU A 59 -5.45 5.94 1.16
N ARG A 60 -5.91 6.71 0.15
CA ARG A 60 -5.90 8.17 0.13
C ARG A 60 -4.50 8.73 0.42
N VAL A 61 -3.49 8.18 -0.25
CA VAL A 61 -2.08 8.62 -0.19
C VAL A 61 -1.56 8.80 -1.62
N SER A 62 -0.54 9.64 -1.83
CA SER A 62 0.11 9.68 -3.14
C SER A 62 0.81 8.35 -3.39
N ILE A 63 0.87 7.93 -4.65
CA ILE A 63 1.60 6.73 -5.05
C ILE A 63 3.08 6.83 -4.66
N ASP A 64 3.66 8.04 -4.68
CA ASP A 64 5.06 8.28 -4.31
C ASP A 64 5.33 8.13 -2.80
N HIS A 65 4.30 8.03 -1.96
CA HIS A 65 4.49 7.83 -0.51
C HIS A 65 4.51 6.35 -0.11
N ILE A 66 4.23 5.45 -1.05
CA ILE A 66 4.26 4.01 -0.82
C ILE A 66 5.53 3.46 -1.46
N ASP A 67 6.31 2.72 -0.68
CA ASP A 67 7.43 1.99 -1.23
C ASP A 67 6.92 0.74 -1.96
N PHE A 68 7.11 0.72 -3.28
CA PHE A 68 6.80 -0.42 -4.14
C PHE A 68 8.07 -1.14 -4.60
N VAL A 69 9.21 -0.90 -3.95
CA VAL A 69 10.47 -1.56 -4.27
C VAL A 69 10.89 -2.41 -3.07
N ASN A 70 11.22 -3.68 -3.34
CA ASN A 70 11.93 -4.51 -2.37
C ASN A 70 13.39 -4.03 -2.34
N VAL A 71 13.71 -3.08 -1.47
CA VAL A 71 15.10 -2.82 -1.09
C VAL A 71 15.52 -3.91 -0.10
N GLY A 72 16.00 -5.03 -0.66
CA GLY A 72 16.67 -6.10 0.08
C GLY A 72 18.00 -5.65 0.67
#